data_AF-K1TEM0-F1
#
_entry.id   AF-K1TEM0-F1
#
_cell.length_a   1.000
_cell.length_b   1.000
_cell.length_c   1.000
_cell.angle_alpha   90.00
_cell.angle_beta   90.00
_cell.angle_gamma   90.00
#
_symmetry.space_group_name_H-M   'P 1'
#
loop_
_entity.id
_entity.type
_entity.pdbx_description
1 polymer ?
#
loop_
_entity_poly.entity_id
_entity_poly.type
_entity_poly.pdbx_seq_one_letter_code
_entity_poly.pdbx_strand_id
1 'polypeptide(L)'
;FCFSKDDTGEPSYELPTPISGTEYLNNNTLLGSACSYIFRRAIVGSLLFSPNISFGEDEEFTPQLFLRAERIFKTQTSPYYNRVDKYAPGELENKDKIDIHMDNKLEVILHLQKLLDTVPVAERQALNRRIAQLSMDYLINNIRLKHSLISLNRTDVERDIRFASADRLFGTVERGGDKLRIV
;
A
#
# COMPACT_ATOMS: atom_id res chain seq x y z
N PHE A 1 15.05 -6.73 23.39
CA PHE A 1 15.06 -8.17 23.06
C PHE A 1 14.12 -8.89 24.02
N CYS A 2 12.96 -9.33 23.55
CA CYS A 2 12.08 -10.28 24.24
C CYS A 2 11.72 -11.37 23.25
N PHE A 3 12.22 -12.57 23.49
CA PHE A 3 11.64 -13.77 22.89
C PHE A 3 10.43 -14.13 23.76
N SER A 4 9.23 -13.65 23.41
CA SER A 4 8.04 -14.37 23.85
C SER A 4 8.00 -15.66 23.04
N LYS A 5 8.45 -16.74 23.67
CA LYS A 5 8.13 -18.10 23.23
C LYS A 5 6.68 -18.34 23.62
N ASP A 6 5.76 -17.92 22.76
CA ASP A 6 4.38 -18.36 22.88
C ASP A 6 4.11 -19.46 21.84
N ASP A 7 4.02 -20.65 22.43
CA ASP A 7 3.46 -21.92 22.00
C ASP A 7 4.23 -22.86 21.05
N THR A 8 4.27 -24.09 21.55
CA THR A 8 4.95 -25.30 21.11
C THR A 8 4.20 -25.97 19.96
N GLY A 9 4.74 -25.86 18.75
CA GLY A 9 4.42 -26.75 17.64
C GLY A 9 5.69 -26.98 16.84
N GLU A 10 5.97 -28.22 16.45
CA GLU A 10 7.01 -28.47 15.45
C GLU A 10 6.73 -27.58 14.23
N PRO A 11 7.73 -26.85 13.70
CA PRO A 11 7.52 -26.06 12.51
C PRO A 11 7.10 -27.01 11.39
N SER A 12 5.88 -26.83 10.87
CA SER A 12 5.44 -27.59 9.70
C SER A 12 6.43 -27.37 8.57
N TYR A 13 6.95 -28.46 8.01
CA TYR A 13 7.82 -28.45 6.84
C TYR A 13 7.04 -28.32 5.53
N GLU A 14 5.70 -28.24 5.61
CA GLU A 14 4.86 -28.01 4.44
C GLU A 14 4.99 -26.56 3.97
N LEU A 15 5.39 -26.40 2.71
CA LEU A 15 5.44 -25.09 2.08
C LEU A 15 4.01 -24.55 1.93
N PRO A 16 3.75 -23.28 2.33
CA PRO A 16 2.46 -22.65 2.10
C PRO A 16 2.10 -22.69 0.62
N THR A 17 0.81 -22.86 0.32
CA THR A 17 0.31 -22.73 -1.06
C THR A 17 0.69 -21.34 -1.59
N PRO A 18 1.41 -21.25 -2.72
CA PRO A 18 1.78 -19.97 -3.28
C PRO A 18 0.54 -19.26 -3.81
N ILE A 19 0.50 -17.94 -3.62
CA ILE A 19 -0.49 -17.05 -4.25
C ILE A 19 0.21 -16.09 -5.19
N SER A 20 -0.47 -15.65 -6.24
CA SER A 20 0.10 -14.62 -7.13
C SER A 20 0.17 -13.28 -6.40
N GLY A 21 1.06 -12.39 -6.82
CA GLY A 21 1.13 -11.06 -6.21
C GLY A 21 -0.08 -10.18 -6.51
N THR A 22 -0.72 -10.35 -7.68
CA THR A 22 -2.02 -9.73 -7.98
C THR A 22 -3.11 -10.17 -7.00
N GLU A 23 -3.21 -11.48 -6.75
CA GLU A 23 -4.14 -12.03 -5.75
C GLU A 23 -3.80 -11.54 -4.33
N TYR A 24 -2.51 -11.49 -3.98
CA TYR A 24 -2.06 -10.94 -2.71
C TYR A 24 -2.55 -9.50 -2.53
N LEU A 25 -2.31 -8.65 -3.52
CA LEU A 25 -2.70 -7.23 -3.51
C LEU A 25 -4.20 -7.02 -3.52
N ASN A 26 -4.99 -7.95 -4.05
CA ASN A 26 -6.45 -7.89 -3.98
C ASN A 26 -6.96 -8.19 -2.55
N ASN A 27 -6.32 -9.13 -1.86
CA ASN A 27 -6.88 -9.74 -0.65
C ASN A 27 -6.18 -9.31 0.65
N ASN A 28 -4.98 -8.72 0.59
CA ASN A 28 -4.16 -8.42 1.77
C ASN A 28 -3.70 -6.95 1.80
N THR A 29 -3.43 -6.41 2.98
CA THR A 29 -2.76 -5.11 3.11
C THR A 29 -1.27 -5.27 2.83
N LEU A 30 -0.74 -4.49 1.89
CA LEU A 30 0.68 -4.49 1.56
C LEU A 30 1.45 -3.58 2.52
N LEU A 31 2.54 -4.07 3.08
CA LEU A 31 3.54 -3.24 3.75
C LEU A 31 4.44 -2.62 2.66
N GLY A 32 4.42 -1.29 2.52
CA GLY A 32 5.23 -0.60 1.52
C GLY A 32 6.68 -0.43 1.95
N SER A 33 7.43 -1.53 1.98
CA SER A 33 8.82 -1.58 2.42
C SER A 33 9.54 -2.66 1.63
N ALA A 34 10.44 -2.29 0.72
CA ALA A 34 11.16 -3.28 -0.09
C ALA A 34 12.04 -4.19 0.77
N CYS A 35 12.65 -3.66 1.83
CA CYS A 35 13.56 -4.42 2.70
C CYS A 35 12.85 -5.44 3.62
N SER A 36 11.51 -5.38 3.71
CA SER A 36 10.72 -6.34 4.47
C SER A 36 10.43 -7.64 3.72
N TYR A 37 10.92 -7.78 2.48
CA TYR A 37 10.67 -8.93 1.63
C TYR A 37 11.97 -9.53 1.10
N ILE A 38 11.95 -10.86 0.88
CA ILE A 38 13.00 -11.57 0.16
C ILE A 38 12.44 -11.95 -1.20
N PHE A 39 13.10 -11.50 -2.27
CA PHE A 39 12.66 -11.75 -3.64
C PHE A 39 13.85 -12.03 -4.56
N ARG A 40 13.58 -12.77 -5.64
CA ARG A 40 14.59 -13.07 -6.66
C ARG A 40 14.86 -11.81 -7.49
N ARG A 41 16.13 -11.56 -7.80
CA ARG A 41 16.54 -10.45 -8.71
C ARG A 41 15.80 -10.47 -10.05
N ALA A 42 15.46 -11.65 -10.55
CA ALA A 42 14.71 -11.81 -11.81
C ALA A 42 13.33 -11.12 -11.79
N ILE A 43 12.66 -11.05 -10.63
CA ILE A 43 11.34 -10.40 -10.49
C ILE A 43 11.48 -8.87 -10.55
N VAL A 44 12.61 -8.33 -10.09
CA VAL A 44 12.88 -6.89 -10.13
C VAL A 44 12.96 -6.39 -11.58
N GLY A 45 13.65 -7.14 -12.45
CA GLY A 45 13.82 -6.76 -13.84
C GLY A 45 14.43 -5.37 -13.99
N SER A 46 13.68 -4.45 -14.61
CA SER A 46 14.04 -3.04 -14.80
C SER A 46 13.45 -2.09 -13.76
N LEU A 47 12.79 -2.60 -12.72
CA LEU A 47 12.20 -1.77 -11.67
C LEU A 47 13.28 -1.07 -10.85
N LEU A 48 13.15 0.24 -10.66
CA LEU A 48 14.05 1.08 -9.88
C LEU A 48 13.23 1.92 -8.90
N PHE A 49 13.86 2.39 -7.83
CA PHE A 49 13.29 3.42 -6.99
C PHE A 49 13.24 4.75 -7.74
N SER A 50 12.17 5.50 -7.55
CA SER A 50 12.00 6.84 -8.11
C SER A 50 13.06 7.78 -7.52
N PRO A 51 14.03 8.29 -8.31
CA PRO A 51 15.21 8.99 -7.77
C PRO A 51 14.89 10.35 -7.15
N ASN A 52 13.72 10.92 -7.47
CA ASN A 52 13.27 12.22 -6.94
C ASN A 52 12.38 12.08 -5.70
N ILE A 53 12.10 10.86 -5.26
CA ILE A 53 11.25 10.57 -4.11
C ILE A 53 12.15 10.21 -2.93
N SER A 54 12.19 11.08 -1.94
CA SER A 54 12.95 10.87 -0.70
C SER A 54 12.13 10.16 0.37
N PHE A 55 10.80 10.21 0.26
CA PHE A 55 9.88 9.54 1.18
C PHE A 55 8.81 8.74 0.43
N GLY A 56 8.80 7.43 0.61
CA GLY A 56 7.74 6.56 0.08
C GLY A 56 8.03 5.99 -1.30
N GLU A 57 9.27 6.11 -1.78
CA GLU A 57 9.79 5.39 -2.95
C GLU A 57 9.56 3.87 -2.82
N ASP A 58 9.68 3.34 -1.60
CA ASP A 58 9.36 1.94 -1.27
C ASP A 58 7.86 1.62 -1.46
N GLU A 59 6.97 2.57 -1.20
CA GLU A 59 5.52 2.40 -1.39
C GLU A 59 5.10 2.42 -2.85
N GLU A 60 5.92 2.99 -3.73
CA GLU A 60 5.78 2.92 -5.18
C GLU A 60 6.38 1.62 -5.74
N PHE A 61 7.59 1.28 -5.28
CA PHE A 61 8.34 0.12 -5.76
C PHE A 61 7.66 -1.20 -5.39
N THR A 62 7.27 -1.36 -4.12
CA THR A 62 6.76 -2.63 -3.59
C THR A 62 5.52 -3.15 -4.32
N PRO A 63 4.44 -2.37 -4.57
CA PRO A 63 3.29 -2.89 -5.30
C PRO A 63 3.62 -3.30 -6.74
N GLN A 64 4.52 -2.57 -7.41
CA GLN A 64 5.00 -2.95 -8.75
C GLN A 64 5.82 -4.24 -8.74
N LEU A 65 6.61 -4.48 -7.67
CA LEU A 65 7.32 -5.74 -7.48
C LEU A 65 6.31 -6.90 -7.29
N PHE A 66 5.26 -6.67 -6.51
CA PHE A 66 4.21 -7.68 -6.26
C PHE A 66 3.44 -8.02 -7.53
N LEU A 67 3.07 -7.06 -8.37
CA LEU A 67 2.42 -7.36 -9.65
C LEU A 67 3.26 -8.28 -10.55
N ARG A 68 4.59 -8.17 -10.50
CA ARG A 68 5.52 -9.06 -11.24
C ARG A 68 5.72 -10.44 -10.59
N ALA A 69 5.25 -10.65 -9.36
CA ALA A 69 5.50 -11.87 -8.62
C ALA A 69 4.45 -12.94 -8.93
N GLU A 70 4.83 -13.97 -9.68
CA GLU A 70 3.95 -15.11 -9.99
C GLU A 70 3.62 -15.97 -8.75
N ARG A 71 4.56 -16.03 -7.79
CA ARG A 71 4.46 -16.88 -6.59
C ARG A 71 4.97 -16.14 -5.37
N ILE A 72 4.07 -15.89 -4.43
CA ILE A 72 4.34 -15.32 -3.11
C ILE A 72 4.05 -16.38 -2.06
N PHE A 73 5.01 -16.57 -1.15
CA PHE A 73 4.89 -17.44 -0.01
C PHE A 73 4.80 -16.57 1.25
N LYS A 74 3.67 -16.64 1.95
CA LYS A 74 3.51 -15.93 3.22
C LYS A 74 4.17 -16.75 4.34
N THR A 75 5.13 -16.15 5.02
CA THR A 75 5.82 -16.75 6.17
C THR A 75 5.51 -15.97 7.44
N GLN A 76 5.50 -16.65 8.59
CA GLN A 76 5.32 -15.99 9.90
C GLN A 76 6.60 -15.33 10.42
N THR A 77 7.73 -15.55 9.75
CA THR A 77 9.02 -14.96 10.10
C THR A 77 9.17 -13.58 9.49
N SER A 78 9.57 -12.59 10.30
CA SER A 78 10.01 -11.30 9.77
C SER A 78 11.45 -11.41 9.26
N PRO A 79 11.73 -11.17 7.97
CA PRO A 79 13.09 -11.26 7.43
C PRO A 79 13.97 -10.09 7.84
N TYR A 80 13.37 -8.99 8.31
CA TYR A 80 14.09 -7.77 8.67
C TYR A 80 13.65 -7.26 10.03
N TYR A 81 14.63 -7.07 10.92
CA TYR A 81 14.45 -6.39 12.20
C TYR A 81 14.98 -4.97 12.09
N ASN A 82 14.08 -4.00 12.05
CA ASN A 82 14.47 -2.59 12.00
C ASN A 82 15.00 -2.18 13.38
N ARG A 83 16.29 -1.81 13.46
CA ARG A 83 16.96 -1.44 14.73
C ARG A 83 16.71 0.00 15.15
N VAL A 84 16.20 0.80 14.22
CA VAL A 84 15.92 2.22 14.40
C VAL A 84 14.50 2.42 13.92
N ASP A 85 13.65 3.00 14.76
CA ASP A 85 12.31 3.40 14.35
C ASP A 85 12.50 4.53 13.33
N LYS A 86 12.46 4.21 12.03
CA LYS A 86 12.58 5.19 10.94
C LYS A 86 11.43 6.21 10.92
N TYR A 87 10.42 5.98 11.75
CA TYR A 87 9.32 6.89 12.03
C TYR A 87 9.28 7.31 13.50
N ALA A 88 10.42 7.23 14.21
CA ALA A 88 10.54 7.78 15.55
C ALA A 88 9.97 9.21 15.52
N PRO A 89 9.14 9.61 16.51
CA PRO A 89 8.44 10.90 16.53
C PRO A 89 9.30 12.17 16.34
N GLY A 90 10.62 12.06 16.21
CA GLY A 90 11.56 13.16 15.95
C GLY A 90 11.95 13.42 14.48
N GLU A 91 11.66 12.54 13.51
CA GLU A 91 12.11 12.80 12.11
C GLU A 91 11.24 13.83 11.36
N LEU A 92 9.98 13.99 11.77
CA LEU A 92 8.96 14.84 11.15
C LEU A 92 8.58 16.05 12.04
N GLU A 93 9.55 16.62 12.77
CA GLU A 93 9.30 17.82 13.60
C GLU A 93 9.39 19.14 12.82
N ASN A 94 10.04 19.12 11.64
CA ASN A 94 10.18 20.31 10.79
C ASN A 94 9.06 20.37 9.74
N LYS A 95 8.38 21.53 9.66
CA LYS A 95 7.35 21.82 8.64
C LYS A 95 7.83 21.55 7.22
N ASP A 96 9.06 21.93 6.87
CA ASP A 96 9.60 21.71 5.52
C ASP A 96 9.72 20.23 5.19
N LYS A 97 10.09 19.39 6.18
CA LYS A 97 10.14 17.93 6.00
C LYS A 97 8.75 17.32 5.87
N ILE A 98 7.77 17.83 6.62
CA ILE A 98 6.36 17.43 6.49
C ILE A 98 5.86 17.77 5.08
N ASP A 99 6.18 18.95 4.55
CA ASP A 99 5.78 19.34 3.20
C ASP A 99 6.39 18.43 2.14
N ILE A 100 7.71 18.20 2.17
CA ILE A 100 8.40 17.27 1.25
C ILE A 100 7.82 15.85 1.36
N HIS A 101 7.58 15.37 2.58
CA HIS A 101 6.99 14.05 2.81
C HIS A 101 5.62 13.93 2.16
N MET A 102 4.74 14.93 2.37
CA MET A 102 3.39 14.91 1.82
C MET A 102 3.43 15.05 0.29
N ASP A 103 4.28 15.91 -0.26
CA ASP A 103 4.42 16.08 -1.71
C ASP A 103 4.92 14.79 -2.39
N ASN A 104 5.93 14.12 -1.80
CA ASN A 104 6.41 12.82 -2.26
C ASN A 104 5.33 11.73 -2.19
N LYS A 105 4.55 11.65 -1.11
CA LYS A 105 3.44 10.69 -1.00
C LYS A 105 2.40 10.89 -2.11
N LEU A 106 2.07 12.15 -2.41
CA LEU A 106 1.16 12.48 -3.51
C LEU A 106 1.76 12.09 -4.86
N GLU A 107 3.05 12.35 -5.09
CA GLU A 107 3.76 11.96 -6.31
C GLU A 107 3.74 10.43 -6.52
N VAL A 108 3.98 9.64 -5.46
CA VAL A 108 3.85 8.17 -5.48
C VAL A 108 2.45 7.75 -5.93
N ILE A 109 1.39 8.33 -5.35
CA ILE A 109 0.00 8.00 -5.71
C ILE A 109 -0.26 8.32 -7.19
N LEU A 110 0.17 9.48 -7.66
CA LEU A 110 0.01 9.92 -9.05
C LEU A 110 0.79 9.02 -10.03
N HIS A 111 1.99 8.57 -9.67
CA HIS A 111 2.77 7.62 -10.47
C HIS A 111 2.06 6.28 -10.60
N LEU A 112 1.56 5.73 -9.48
CA LEU A 112 0.81 4.48 -9.51
C LEU A 112 -0.49 4.61 -10.32
N GLN A 113 -1.16 5.77 -10.29
CA GLN A 113 -2.33 6.04 -11.15
C GLN A 113 -1.95 6.03 -12.63
N LYS A 114 -0.87 6.70 -13.04
CA LYS A 114 -0.38 6.66 -14.43
C LYS A 114 -0.03 5.23 -14.88
N LEU A 115 0.45 4.39 -13.97
CA LEU A 115 0.75 2.99 -14.30
C LEU A 115 -0.51 2.17 -14.64
N LEU A 116 -1.70 2.56 -14.18
CA LEU A 116 -2.97 1.87 -14.52
C LEU A 116 -3.20 1.78 -16.03
N ASP A 117 -2.71 2.75 -16.80
CA ASP A 117 -2.84 2.76 -18.26
C ASP A 117 -1.97 1.69 -18.94
N THR A 118 -0.88 1.30 -18.27
CA THR A 118 0.14 0.40 -18.82
C THR A 118 0.04 -1.03 -18.31
N VAL A 119 -0.53 -1.25 -17.11
CA VAL A 119 -0.65 -2.60 -16.53
C VAL A 119 -1.77 -3.41 -17.21
N PRO A 120 -1.63 -4.74 -17.28
CA PRO A 120 -2.67 -5.63 -17.78
C PRO A 120 -4.01 -5.42 -17.06
N VAL A 121 -5.12 -5.61 -17.79
CA VAL A 121 -6.48 -5.41 -17.25
C VAL A 121 -6.73 -6.21 -15.96
N ALA A 122 -6.21 -7.44 -15.90
CA ALA A 122 -6.33 -8.30 -14.72
C ALA A 122 -5.64 -7.75 -13.46
N GLU A 123 -4.65 -6.87 -13.62
CA GLU A 123 -3.85 -6.29 -12.53
C GLU A 123 -4.37 -4.91 -12.08
N ARG A 124 -5.17 -4.25 -12.92
CA ARG A 124 -5.69 -2.89 -12.66
C ARG A 124 -6.48 -2.81 -11.36
N GLN A 125 -7.29 -3.82 -11.05
CA GLN A 125 -8.07 -3.84 -9.81
C GLN A 125 -7.18 -3.88 -8.56
N ALA A 126 -6.13 -4.71 -8.58
CA ALA A 126 -5.19 -4.85 -7.49
C ALA A 126 -4.40 -3.55 -7.27
N LEU A 127 -3.94 -2.93 -8.36
CA LEU A 127 -3.24 -1.64 -8.29
C LEU A 127 -4.17 -0.52 -7.81
N ASN A 128 -5.41 -0.45 -8.32
CA ASN A 128 -6.42 0.50 -7.85
C ASN A 128 -6.71 0.36 -6.36
N ARG A 129 -6.80 -0.87 -5.85
CA ARG A 129 -6.97 -1.10 -4.40
C ARG A 129 -5.80 -0.52 -3.61
N ARG A 130 -4.55 -0.69 -4.09
CA ARG A 130 -3.38 -0.11 -3.43
C ARG A 130 -3.39 1.42 -3.47
N ILE A 131 -3.74 2.01 -4.61
CA ILE A 131 -3.87 3.47 -4.78
C ILE A 131 -4.90 4.01 -3.79
N ALA A 132 -6.05 3.35 -3.62
CA ALA A 132 -7.07 3.76 -2.67
C ALA A 132 -6.59 3.70 -1.22
N GLN A 133 -5.81 2.67 -0.84
CA GLN A 133 -5.21 2.58 0.49
C GLN A 133 -4.24 3.73 0.76
N LEU A 134 -3.30 3.97 -0.15
CA LEU A 134 -2.33 5.06 -0.04
C LEU A 134 -3.00 6.44 -0.02
N SER A 135 -4.05 6.60 -0.82
CA SER A 135 -4.87 7.81 -0.84
C SER A 135 -5.53 8.07 0.50
N MET A 136 -6.09 7.05 1.13
CA MET A 136 -6.69 7.17 2.47
C MET A 136 -5.63 7.51 3.53
N ASP A 137 -4.47 6.85 3.48
CA ASP A 137 -3.35 7.15 4.38
C ASP A 137 -2.86 8.60 4.20
N TYR A 138 -2.77 9.07 2.95
CA TYR A 138 -2.45 10.46 2.63
C TYR A 138 -3.44 11.44 3.25
N LEU A 139 -4.75 11.19 3.12
CA LEU A 139 -5.79 12.03 3.74
C LEU A 139 -5.63 12.09 5.26
N ILE A 140 -5.45 10.93 5.91
CA ILE A 140 -5.27 10.84 7.36
C ILE A 140 -4.01 11.59 7.79
N ASN A 141 -2.89 11.42 7.07
CA ASN A 141 -1.64 12.10 7.37
C ASN A 141 -1.74 13.61 7.17
N ASN A 142 -2.50 14.08 6.18
CA ASN A 142 -2.74 15.51 5.98
C ASN A 142 -3.50 16.12 7.17
N ILE A 143 -4.55 15.45 7.62
CA ILE A 143 -5.32 15.88 8.81
C ILE A 143 -4.44 15.87 10.06
N ARG A 144 -3.62 14.84 10.24
CA ARG A 144 -2.75 14.69 11.42
C ARG A 144 -1.58 15.68 11.45
N LEU A 145 -0.88 15.85 10.34
CA LEU A 145 0.39 16.58 10.28
C LEU A 145 0.21 18.05 9.85
N LYS A 146 -0.76 18.35 8.98
CA LYS A 146 -1.04 19.72 8.51
C LYS A 146 -2.26 20.35 9.18
N HIS A 147 -3.03 19.60 9.97
CA HIS A 147 -4.30 20.04 10.58
C HIS A 147 -5.28 20.67 9.59
N SER A 148 -5.21 20.27 8.31
CA SER A 148 -5.95 20.90 7.22
C SER A 148 -6.67 19.85 6.40
N LEU A 149 -7.98 20.05 6.19
CA LEU A 149 -8.74 19.35 5.13
C LEU A 149 -8.63 20.09 3.78
N ILE A 150 -8.15 21.34 3.80
CA ILE A 150 -8.30 22.31 2.70
C ILE A 150 -7.17 22.20 1.66
N SER A 151 -6.04 21.57 2.00
CA SER A 151 -4.94 21.34 1.04
C SER A 151 -5.26 20.31 -0.06
N LEU A 152 -6.46 19.71 -0.01
CA LEU A 152 -6.97 18.71 -0.96
C LEU A 152 -7.55 19.30 -2.24
N ASN A 153 -7.87 20.60 -2.26
CA ASN A 153 -8.53 21.25 -3.40
C ASN A 153 -7.62 21.50 -4.62
N ARG A 154 -6.35 21.06 -4.58
CA ARG A 154 -5.35 21.41 -5.59
C ARG A 154 -5.03 20.29 -6.59
N THR A 155 -5.60 19.10 -6.43
CA THR A 155 -5.29 17.96 -7.31
C THR A 155 -6.54 17.20 -7.75
N ASP A 156 -6.62 16.90 -9.04
CA ASP A 156 -7.69 16.12 -9.71
C ASP A 156 -7.93 14.72 -9.10
N VAL A 157 -7.03 14.29 -8.22
CA VAL A 157 -7.07 13.12 -7.35
C VAL A 157 -8.38 13.01 -6.55
N GLU A 158 -9.05 14.12 -6.24
CA GLU A 158 -10.33 14.11 -5.53
C GLU A 158 -11.48 13.46 -6.33
N ARG A 159 -11.50 13.55 -7.66
CA ARG A 159 -12.54 12.89 -8.47
C ARG A 159 -12.39 11.38 -8.38
N ASP A 160 -11.20 10.86 -8.62
CA ASP A 160 -10.95 9.42 -8.65
C ASP A 160 -11.02 8.77 -7.26
N ILE A 161 -10.58 9.47 -6.20
CA ILE A 161 -10.76 8.98 -4.82
C ILE A 161 -12.24 8.96 -4.44
N ARG A 162 -13.03 10.00 -4.79
CA ARG A 162 -14.46 10.02 -4.49
C ARG A 162 -15.21 8.90 -5.21
N PHE A 163 -14.87 8.58 -6.46
CA PHE A 163 -15.45 7.43 -7.17
C PHE A 163 -15.03 6.08 -6.55
N ALA A 164 -13.74 5.90 -6.22
CA ALA A 164 -13.24 4.66 -5.63
C ALA A 164 -13.72 4.41 -4.19
N SER A 165 -13.94 5.46 -3.39
CA SER A 165 -14.53 5.38 -2.06
C SER A 165 -16.06 5.26 -2.10
N ALA A 166 -16.75 5.87 -3.05
CA ALA A 166 -18.20 5.76 -3.18
C ALA A 166 -18.63 4.31 -3.51
N ASP A 167 -17.94 3.64 -4.44
CA ASP A 167 -18.24 2.24 -4.81
C ASP A 167 -17.95 1.23 -3.68
N ARG A 168 -17.13 1.59 -2.68
CA ARG A 168 -16.81 0.72 -1.53
C ARG A 168 -17.51 1.07 -0.23
N LEU A 169 -17.95 2.32 -0.03
CA LEU A 169 -18.75 2.73 1.14
C LEU A 169 -20.26 2.64 0.88
N PHE A 170 -20.67 2.79 -0.38
CA PHE A 170 -22.02 2.56 -0.84
C PHE A 170 -21.95 1.57 -1.99
N GLY A 171 -21.86 0.27 -1.67
CA GLY A 171 -22.14 -0.76 -2.67
C GLY A 171 -23.41 -0.37 -3.41
N THR A 172 -23.35 -0.41 -4.74
CA THR A 172 -24.43 -0.01 -5.66
C THR A 172 -25.80 -0.14 -5.01
N VAL A 173 -26.34 0.98 -4.53
CA VAL A 173 -27.72 1.03 -4.05
C VAL A 173 -28.56 0.92 -5.31
N GLU A 174 -28.84 -0.31 -5.73
CA GLU A 174 -29.98 -0.58 -6.57
C GLU A 174 -31.20 -0.09 -5.80
N ARG A 175 -31.85 0.94 -6.34
CA ARG A 175 -33.18 1.36 -5.94
C ARG A 175 -34.15 0.24 -6.34
N GLY A 176 -34.24 -0.78 -5.51
CA GLY A 176 -35.26 -1.82 -5.55
C GLY A 176 -35.71 -2.06 -4.12
N GLY A 177 -37.01 -1.90 -3.87
CA GLY A 177 -37.58 -1.91 -2.54
C GLY A 177 -37.37 -3.20 -1.75
N ASP A 178 -37.62 -3.05 -0.44
CA ASP A 178 -37.89 -4.07 0.57
C ASP A 178 -36.72 -4.73 1.34
N LYS A 179 -36.61 -4.24 2.59
CA LYS A 179 -36.33 -4.97 3.85
C LYS A 179 -34.96 -5.65 3.99
N LEU A 180 -34.07 -4.92 4.66
CA LEU A 180 -32.92 -5.44 5.42
C LEU A 180 -33.34 -6.55 6.39
N ARG A 181 -32.76 -7.74 6.24
CA ARG A 181 -32.64 -8.76 7.29
C ARG A 181 -31.18 -9.18 7.37
N ILE A 182 -30.55 -8.88 8.50
CA ILE A 182 -29.19 -9.29 8.82
C ILE A 182 -29.23 -10.73 9.32
N VAL A 183 -28.51 -11.62 8.64
CA VAL A 183 -27.94 -12.86 9.18
C VAL A 183 -26.50 -12.91 8.70
#